data_AF-A0A6I1W696-F1
#
_entry.id   AF-A0A6I1W696-F1
#
_cell.length_a   1.000
_cell.length_b   1.000
_cell.length_c   1.000
_cell.angle_alpha   90.00
_cell.angle_beta   90.00
_cell.angle_gamma   90.00
#
_symmetry.space_group_name_H-M   'P 1'
#
loop_
_entity.id
_entity.type
_entity.pdbx_description
1 polymer ?
#
loop_
_entity_poly.entity_id
_entity_poly.type
_entity_poly.pdbx_seq_one_letter_code
_entity_poly.pdbx_strand_id
1 'polypeptide(L)'
;PMEARGPFQINLQTRAELSEGTLKLVEDILADYLKNGPTQKELDDAKREFAGSFPLSTASNAAIVGQLGAIGFYDLPLDYLEKLREQSQNLTTEQVKNAMSKHLSADK
;
A
#
# COMPACT_ATOMS: atom_id res chain seq x y z
N PRO A 1 10.35 18.12 -2.86
CA PRO A 1 9.51 17.76 -4.04
C PRO A 1 8.64 16.49 -3.85
N MET A 2 8.96 15.59 -2.91
CA MET A 2 8.15 14.39 -2.58
C MET A 2 7.24 14.54 -1.33
N GLU A 3 7.19 15.71 -0.70
CA GLU A 3 6.22 16.00 0.39
C GLU A 3 4.80 16.33 -0.11
N ALA A 4 4.61 16.39 -1.43
CA ALA A 4 3.30 16.51 -2.04
C ALA A 4 2.63 15.13 -2.17
N ARG A 5 1.30 15.13 -2.37
CA ARG A 5 0.56 13.87 -2.59
C ARG A 5 1.11 13.12 -3.80
N GLY A 6 1.67 11.94 -3.56
CA GLY A 6 2.16 11.05 -4.61
C GLY A 6 1.03 10.43 -5.42
N PRO A 7 1.26 10.06 -6.69
CA PRO A 7 0.28 9.38 -7.51
C PRO A 7 0.09 7.93 -7.06
N PHE A 8 -1.15 7.44 -7.10
CA PHE A 8 -1.43 6.00 -7.10
C PHE A 8 -1.37 5.50 -8.55
N GLN A 9 -0.65 4.40 -8.80
CA GLN A 9 -0.45 3.86 -10.14
C GLN A 9 -0.52 2.33 -10.12
N ILE A 10 -1.17 1.75 -11.12
CA ILE A 10 -1.15 0.32 -11.40
C ILE A 10 -0.36 0.12 -12.69
N ASN A 11 0.72 -0.67 -12.64
CA ASN A 11 1.59 -0.93 -13.79
C ASN A 11 1.61 -2.45 -14.06
N LEU A 12 1.36 -2.85 -15.30
CA LEU A 12 1.48 -4.23 -15.76
C LEU A 12 1.83 -4.29 -17.25
N GLN A 13 2.29 -5.45 -17.70
CA GLN A 13 2.65 -5.70 -19.09
C GLN A 13 1.83 -6.88 -19.62
N THR A 14 1.20 -6.71 -20.80
CA THR A 14 0.44 -7.76 -21.48
C THR A 14 0.75 -7.78 -22.97
N ARG A 15 0.31 -8.84 -23.66
CA ARG A 15 0.38 -8.89 -25.13
C ARG A 15 -0.43 -7.73 -25.70
N ALA A 16 0.08 -7.10 -26.77
CA ALA A 16 -0.53 -5.91 -27.38
C ALA A 16 -2.01 -6.12 -27.77
N GLU A 17 -2.36 -7.29 -28.26
CA GLU A 17 -3.73 -7.67 -28.62
C GLU A 17 -4.71 -7.74 -27.43
N LEU A 18 -4.19 -7.83 -26.20
CA LEU A 18 -4.98 -7.91 -24.97
C LEU A 18 -4.99 -6.59 -24.20
N SER A 19 -4.34 -5.53 -24.68
CA SER A 19 -4.12 -4.31 -23.88
C SER A 19 -5.42 -3.65 -23.45
N GLU A 20 -6.37 -3.43 -24.37
CA GLU A 20 -7.67 -2.80 -24.03
C GLU A 20 -8.49 -3.67 -23.07
N GLY A 21 -8.57 -4.98 -23.35
CA GLY A 21 -9.30 -5.93 -22.48
C GLY A 21 -8.69 -6.02 -21.08
N THR A 22 -7.35 -5.93 -20.99
CA THR A 22 -6.63 -5.91 -19.72
C THR A 22 -6.91 -4.64 -18.94
N LEU A 23 -6.85 -3.48 -19.60
CA LEU A 23 -7.12 -2.19 -18.95
C LEU A 23 -8.51 -2.18 -18.33
N LYS A 24 -9.52 -2.57 -19.11
CA LYS A 24 -10.90 -2.66 -18.63
C LYS A 24 -11.04 -3.63 -17.45
N LEU A 25 -10.41 -4.79 -17.52
CA LEU A 25 -10.44 -5.76 -16.43
C LEU A 25 -9.83 -5.17 -15.14
N VAL A 26 -8.72 -4.43 -15.25
CA VAL A 26 -8.09 -3.79 -14.09
C VAL A 26 -9.00 -2.70 -13.49
N GLU A 27 -9.64 -1.90 -14.34
CA GLU A 27 -10.62 -0.89 -13.92
C GLU A 27 -11.81 -1.53 -13.20
N ASP A 28 -12.35 -2.62 -13.74
CA ASP A 28 -13.48 -3.37 -13.15
C ASP A 28 -13.10 -3.96 -11.78
N ILE A 29 -11.92 -4.57 -11.67
CA ILE A 29 -11.42 -5.12 -10.40
C ILE A 29 -11.22 -4.00 -9.37
N LEU A 30 -10.62 -2.87 -9.77
CA LEU A 30 -10.40 -1.74 -8.87
C LEU A 30 -11.73 -1.15 -8.39
N ALA A 31 -12.70 -0.96 -9.30
CA ALA A 31 -14.02 -0.44 -8.96
C ALA A 31 -14.75 -1.37 -7.99
N ASP A 32 -14.71 -2.68 -8.21
CA ASP A 32 -15.30 -3.66 -7.29
C ASP A 32 -14.62 -3.65 -5.92
N TYR A 33 -13.28 -3.57 -5.90
CA TYR A 33 -12.51 -3.51 -4.66
C TYR A 33 -12.78 -2.22 -3.87
N LEU A 34 -12.92 -1.07 -4.54
CA LEU A 34 -13.30 0.19 -3.88
C LEU A 34 -14.73 0.14 -3.30
N LYS A 35 -15.63 -0.58 -3.97
CA LYS A 35 -17.03 -0.74 -3.53
C LYS A 35 -17.14 -1.70 -2.35
N ASN A 36 -16.50 -2.86 -2.43
CA ASN A 36 -16.68 -3.95 -1.46
C ASN A 36 -15.66 -3.85 -0.32
N GLY A 37 -14.42 -3.44 -0.62
CA GLY A 37 -13.28 -3.48 0.28
C GLY A 37 -12.61 -4.87 0.31
N PRO A 38 -11.50 -5.03 1.04
CA PRO A 38 -10.87 -6.33 1.23
C PRO A 38 -11.77 -7.29 2.01
N THR A 39 -11.66 -8.57 1.67
CA THR A 39 -12.12 -9.65 2.54
C THR A 39 -11.23 -9.75 3.79
N GLN A 40 -11.76 -10.37 4.85
CA GLN A 40 -10.97 -10.62 6.06
C GLN A 40 -9.72 -11.48 5.76
N LYS A 41 -9.87 -12.48 4.88
CA LYS A 41 -8.76 -13.34 4.47
C LYS A 41 -7.64 -12.55 3.78
N GLU A 42 -7.98 -11.67 2.84
CA GLU A 42 -6.99 -10.84 2.15
C GLU A 42 -6.25 -9.90 3.12
N LEU A 43 -6.97 -9.32 4.09
CA LEU A 43 -6.36 -8.50 5.12
C LEU A 43 -5.40 -9.32 6.00
N ASP A 44 -5.81 -10.51 6.44
CA ASP A 44 -4.97 -11.37 7.28
C ASP A 44 -3.72 -11.86 6.54
N ASP A 45 -3.87 -12.21 5.26
CA ASP A 45 -2.75 -12.59 4.40
C ASP A 45 -1.77 -11.41 4.19
N ALA A 46 -2.29 -10.19 3.95
CA ALA A 46 -1.47 -8.99 3.82
C ALA A 46 -0.75 -8.62 5.13
N LYS A 47 -1.41 -8.75 6.29
CA LYS A 47 -0.78 -8.54 7.61
C LYS A 47 0.34 -9.52 7.88
N ARG A 48 0.16 -10.79 7.50
CA ARG A 48 1.18 -11.83 7.62
C ARG A 48 2.38 -11.53 6.74
N GLU A 49 2.15 -11.17 5.48
CA GLU A 49 3.22 -10.78 4.55
C GLU A 49 3.98 -9.55 5.05
N PHE A 50 3.27 -8.53 5.54
CA PHE A 50 3.87 -7.35 6.14
C PHE A 50 4.72 -7.71 7.36
N ALA A 51 4.20 -8.53 8.27
CA ALA A 51 4.96 -8.96 9.45
C ALA A 51 6.21 -9.78 9.08
N GLY A 52 6.12 -10.65 8.07
CA GLY A 52 7.22 -11.48 7.60
C GLY A 52 8.33 -10.70 6.88
N SER A 53 7.95 -9.68 6.11
CA SER A 53 8.89 -8.83 5.36
C SER A 53 9.45 -7.67 6.17
N PHE A 54 8.79 -7.25 7.26
CA PHE A 54 9.21 -6.10 8.06
C PHE A 54 10.67 -6.16 8.54
N PRO A 55 11.21 -7.29 9.05
CA PRO A 55 12.62 -7.37 9.45
C PRO A 55 13.61 -7.14 8.30
N LEU A 56 13.20 -7.41 7.04
CA LEU A 56 14.05 -7.19 5.87
C LEU A 56 14.25 -5.71 5.56
N SER A 57 13.34 -4.84 6.01
CA SER A 57 13.47 -3.38 5.86
C SER A 57 14.67 -2.79 6.60
N THR A 58 15.28 -3.54 7.53
CA THR A 58 16.46 -3.13 8.30
C THR A 58 17.58 -4.17 8.28
N ALA A 59 17.53 -5.15 7.37
CA ALA A 59 18.49 -6.26 7.30
C ALA A 59 19.89 -5.89 6.77
N SER A 60 20.12 -4.63 6.37
CA SER A 60 21.44 -4.15 5.94
C SER A 60 21.67 -2.71 6.39
N ASN A 61 22.94 -2.31 6.53
CA ASN A 61 23.30 -0.92 6.85
C ASN A 61 22.72 0.07 5.83
N ALA A 62 22.69 -0.29 4.55
CA ALA A 62 22.08 0.54 3.51
C ALA A 62 20.57 0.73 3.75
N ALA A 63 19.86 -0.34 4.12
CA ALA A 63 18.43 -0.28 4.43
C ALA A 63 18.15 0.55 5.69
N ILE A 64 18.96 0.38 6.75
CA ILE A 64 18.88 1.17 7.98
C ILE A 64 19.09 2.66 7.69
N VAL A 65 20.12 3.02 6.92
CA VAL A 65 20.40 4.41 6.55
C VAL A 65 19.25 4.99 5.71
N GLY A 66 18.68 4.22 4.79
CA GLY A 66 17.51 4.63 4.01
C GLY A 66 16.30 4.92 4.90
N GLN A 67 16.04 4.07 5.88
CA GLN A 67 14.93 4.24 6.81
C GLN A 67 15.12 5.46 7.73
N LEU A 68 16.32 5.64 8.28
CA LEU A 68 16.66 6.83 9.09
C LEU A 68 16.59 8.11 8.25
N GLY A 69 17.03 8.05 6.99
CA GLY A 69 16.92 9.15 6.05
C GLY A 69 15.45 9.54 5.80
N ALA A 70 14.57 8.56 5.59
CA ALA A 70 13.14 8.81 5.44
C ALA A 70 12.50 9.39 6.71
N ILE A 71 12.84 8.84 7.89
CA ILE A 71 12.36 9.35 9.19
C ILE A 71 12.76 10.82 9.35
N GLY A 72 14.02 11.17 9.12
CA GLY A 72 14.49 12.54 9.23
C GLY A 72 13.94 13.48 8.15
N PHE A 73 13.79 13.00 6.91
CA PHE A 73 13.28 13.81 5.80
C PHE A 73 11.81 14.17 5.95
N TYR A 74 10.97 13.23 6.41
CA TYR A 74 9.54 13.45 6.62
C TYR A 74 9.17 13.85 8.06
N ASP A 75 10.17 14.21 8.89
CA ASP A 75 10.01 14.59 10.30
C ASP A 75 9.15 13.60 11.11
N LEU A 76 9.40 12.30 10.90
CA LEU A 76 8.68 11.23 11.57
C LEU A 76 9.23 11.03 13.00
N PRO A 77 8.39 10.62 13.96
CA PRO A 77 8.85 10.37 15.31
C PRO A 77 9.83 9.18 15.38
N LEU A 78 10.72 9.17 16.37
CA LEU A 78 11.74 8.12 16.51
C LEU A 78 11.16 6.72 16.76
N ASP A 79 9.93 6.65 17.28
CA ASP A 79 9.18 5.41 17.50
C ASP A 79 8.33 5.00 16.29
N TYR A 80 8.51 5.65 15.13
CA TYR A 80 7.69 5.44 13.93
C TYR A 80 7.64 3.97 13.49
N LEU A 81 8.78 3.27 13.50
CA LEU A 81 8.85 1.87 13.08
C LEU A 81 8.07 0.94 14.00
N GLU A 82 8.12 1.19 15.31
CA GLU A 82 7.39 0.40 16.31
C GLU A 82 5.88 0.63 16.15
N LYS A 83 5.47 1.90 16.06
CA LYS A 83 4.07 2.29 15.83
C LYS A 83 3.54 1.76 14.51
N LEU A 84 4.31 1.81 13.43
CA LEU A 84 3.92 1.30 12.12
C LEU A 84 3.59 -0.20 12.21
N ARG A 85 4.44 -0.98 12.88
CA ARG A 85 4.20 -2.40 13.09
C ARG A 85 2.91 -2.65 13.87
N GLU A 86 2.71 -1.95 14.98
CA GLU A 86 1.51 -2.10 15.83
C GLU A 86 0.23 -1.68 15.11
N GLN A 87 0.25 -0.52 14.46
CA GLN A 87 -0.88 0.01 13.72
C GLN A 87 -1.29 -0.91 12.58
N SER A 88 -0.31 -1.43 11.80
CA SER A 88 -0.58 -2.36 10.70
C SER A 88 -1.25 -3.65 11.17
N GLN A 89 -0.85 -4.20 12.32
CA GLN A 89 -1.48 -5.41 12.87
C GLN A 89 -2.91 -5.17 13.38
N ASN A 90 -3.21 -3.95 13.82
CA ASN A 90 -4.53 -3.56 14.33
C ASN A 90 -5.52 -3.07 13.26
N LEU A 91 -5.11 -3.03 11.98
CA LEU A 91 -6.00 -2.58 10.89
C LEU A 91 -7.25 -3.46 10.76
N THR A 92 -8.39 -2.84 10.47
CA THR A 92 -9.64 -3.53 10.12
C THR A 92 -9.97 -3.38 8.63
N THR A 93 -10.80 -4.27 8.10
CA THR A 93 -11.27 -4.21 6.71
C THR A 93 -11.99 -2.89 6.42
N GLU A 94 -12.79 -2.40 7.38
CA GLU A 94 -13.48 -1.11 7.31
C GLU A 94 -12.51 0.06 7.22
N GLN A 95 -11.43 0.07 8.00
CA GLN A 95 -10.41 1.12 7.95
C GLN A 95 -9.71 1.15 6.59
N VAL A 96 -9.35 -0.02 6.05
CA VAL A 96 -8.74 -0.12 4.72
C VAL A 96 -9.70 0.39 3.65
N LYS A 97 -10.96 -0.06 3.68
CA LYS A 97 -11.99 0.41 2.76
C LYS A 97 -12.16 1.92 2.81
N ASN A 98 -12.32 2.49 4.00
CA ASN A 98 -12.50 3.93 4.19
C ASN A 98 -11.29 4.74 3.70
N ALA A 99 -10.07 4.26 3.95
CA ALA A 99 -8.85 4.90 3.46
C ALA A 99 -8.81 4.86 1.92
N MET A 100 -9.09 3.71 1.32
CA MET A 100 -9.10 3.55 -0.14
C MET A 100 -10.15 4.46 -0.78
N SER A 101 -11.39 4.48 -0.30
CA SER A 101 -12.43 5.36 -0.85
C SER A 101 -12.14 6.86 -0.66
N LYS A 102 -11.37 7.23 0.36
CA LYS A 102 -10.95 8.64 0.60
C LYS A 102 -9.85 9.08 -0.36
N HIS A 103 -8.96 8.17 -0.73
CA HIS A 103 -7.75 8.50 -1.49
C HIS A 103 -7.82 8.12 -2.97
N LEU A 104 -8.69 7.18 -3.32
CA LEU A 104 -8.92 6.70 -4.68
C LEU A 104 -10.36 6.98 -5.07
N SER A 105 -10.56 7.53 -6.26
CA SER A 105 -11.87 7.77 -6.84
C SER A 105 -11.88 7.16 -8.23
N ALA A 106 -12.90 6.35 -8.53
CA ALA A 106 -13.05 5.72 -9.85
C ALA A 106 -13.38 6.71 -10.98
N ASP A 107 -13.76 7.95 -10.63
CA ASP A 107 -14.17 9.02 -11.56
C ASP A 107 -13.04 10.01 -11.93
N LYS A 108 -11.76 9.64 -11.77
CA LYS A 108 -10.63 10.48 -12.16
C LYS A 108 -9.65 9.78 -13.08
#